data_AF-H5TVL5-F1
#
_entry.id   AF-H5TVL5-F1
#
_cell.length_a   1.000
_cell.length_b   1.000
_cell.length_c   1.000
_cell.angle_alpha   90.00
_cell.angle_beta   90.00
_cell.angle_gamma   90.00
#
_symmetry.space_group_name_H-M   'P 1'
#
loop_
_entity.id
_entity.type
_entity.pdbx_description
1 polymer ?
#
loop_
_entity_poly.entity_id
_entity_poly.type
_entity_poly.pdbx_seq_one_letter_code
_entity_poly.pdbx_strand_id
1 'polypeptide(L)'
;MAQTKDQQLKAVVIGMALGVLAQDVAAVTSRKMSLEFAFNHAWRNWRAARHFPSIKGHDPGNLFWIGLGKSERRSGACAAWKHGTWCTPYVTLDDWTVAEALDLHADSNVTAQDWIELGRLFVEYFKPEDVRRAQ
;
A
#
# COMPACT_ATOMS: atom_id res chain seq x y z
N MET A 1 -3.46 22.99 -7.08
CA MET A 1 -2.61 22.30 -8.09
C MET A 1 -2.94 20.81 -8.03
N ALA A 2 -3.08 20.14 -9.17
CA ALA A 2 -3.31 18.69 -9.17
C ALA A 2 -2.05 17.96 -8.68
N GLN A 3 -2.22 16.91 -7.88
CA GLN A 3 -1.10 16.07 -7.43
C GLN A 3 -0.39 15.44 -8.63
N THR A 4 0.93 15.40 -8.59
CA THR A 4 1.73 14.72 -9.61
C THR A 4 1.57 13.20 -9.53
N LYS A 5 1.96 12.49 -10.59
CA LYS A 5 1.96 11.02 -10.61
C LYS A 5 2.77 10.41 -9.47
N ASP A 6 3.94 10.98 -9.14
CA ASP A 6 4.78 10.48 -8.04
C ASP A 6 4.15 10.75 -6.67
N GLN A 7 3.46 11.89 -6.48
CA GLN A 7 2.71 12.18 -5.26
C GLN A 7 1.55 11.21 -5.05
N GLN A 8 0.75 10.96 -6.10
CA GLN A 8 -0.33 9.96 -6.05
C GLN A 8 0.23 8.56 -5.77
N LEU A 9 1.31 8.17 -6.44
CA LEU A 9 1.94 6.87 -6.20
C LEU A 9 2.52 6.77 -4.78
N LYS A 10 3.08 7.85 -4.26
CA LYS A 10 3.52 7.92 -2.85
C LYS A 10 2.35 7.67 -1.91
N ALA A 11 1.24 8.36 -2.10
CA ALA A 11 0.06 8.15 -1.28
C ALA A 11 -0.42 6.70 -1.31
N VAL A 12 -0.58 6.12 -2.51
CA VAL A 12 -1.03 4.73 -2.64
C VAL A 12 -0.09 3.72 -2.01
N VAL A 13 1.23 3.90 -2.13
CA VAL A 13 2.22 2.99 -1.50
C VAL A 13 2.14 3.06 0.02
N ILE A 14 1.98 4.26 0.58
CA ILE A 14 1.82 4.48 2.04
C ILE A 14 0.50 3.88 2.52
N GLY A 15 -0.62 4.25 1.89
CA GLY A 15 -1.94 3.78 2.25
C GLY A 15 -2.08 2.26 2.12
N MET A 16 -1.45 1.65 1.10
CA MET A 16 -1.38 0.19 1.00
C MET A 16 -0.58 -0.44 2.14
N ALA A 17 0.54 0.16 2.57
CA ALA A 17 1.31 -0.35 3.70
C ALA A 17 0.46 -0.39 4.98
N LEU A 18 -0.23 0.72 5.25
CA LEU A 18 -1.10 0.87 6.40
C LEU A 18 -2.31 -0.07 6.34
N GLY A 19 -2.95 -0.21 5.17
CA GLY A 19 -4.08 -1.13 4.99
C GLY A 19 -3.70 -2.60 5.14
N VAL A 20 -2.47 -2.98 4.80
CA VAL A 20 -1.94 -4.34 5.05
C VAL A 20 -1.69 -4.54 6.55
N LEU A 21 -1.04 -3.57 7.20
CA LEU A 21 -0.77 -3.63 8.65
C LEU A 21 -2.06 -3.68 9.48
N ALA A 22 -3.11 -2.99 9.06
CA ALA A 22 -4.41 -2.99 9.74
C ALA A 22 -5.14 -4.35 9.72
N GLN A 23 -4.61 -5.35 9.00
CA GLN A 23 -5.12 -6.72 8.97
C GLN A 23 -4.20 -7.71 9.69
N ASP A 24 -3.32 -7.21 10.56
CA ASP A 24 -2.33 -8.01 11.26
C ASP A 24 -1.45 -8.83 10.29
N VAL A 25 -1.14 -8.26 9.12
CA VAL A 25 -0.19 -8.84 8.16
C VAL A 25 1.17 -8.18 8.36
N ALA A 26 2.12 -8.97 8.86
CA ALA A 26 3.50 -8.55 9.06
C ALA A 26 4.29 -8.50 7.74
N ALA A 27 4.01 -9.37 6.77
CA ALA A 27 4.65 -9.33 5.46
C ALA A 27 3.91 -10.12 4.37
N VAL A 28 4.20 -9.81 3.11
CA VAL A 28 3.78 -10.59 1.94
C VAL A 28 4.99 -11.03 1.11
N THR A 29 4.79 -11.99 0.20
CA THR A 29 5.82 -12.43 -0.75
C THR A 29 6.51 -11.27 -1.48
N SER A 30 7.82 -11.38 -1.70
CA SER A 30 8.63 -10.41 -2.47
C SER A 30 8.58 -10.66 -3.98
N ARG A 31 7.87 -11.71 -4.43
CA ARG A 31 7.78 -12.08 -5.84
C ARG A 31 7.05 -10.99 -6.62
N LYS A 32 7.78 -10.33 -7.53
CA LYS A 32 7.28 -9.24 -8.37
C LYS A 32 5.92 -9.53 -9.00
N MET A 33 5.78 -10.63 -9.75
CA MET A 33 4.52 -10.95 -10.44
C MET A 33 3.36 -11.11 -9.47
N SER A 34 3.57 -11.74 -8.31
CA SER A 34 2.54 -11.90 -7.29
C SER A 34 2.08 -10.54 -6.74
N LEU A 35 3.01 -9.63 -6.48
CA LEU A 35 2.71 -8.28 -6.01
C LEU A 35 1.96 -7.45 -7.06
N GLU A 36 2.40 -7.50 -8.32
CA GLU A 36 1.75 -6.78 -9.42
C GLU A 36 0.32 -7.28 -9.64
N PHE A 37 0.11 -8.59 -9.62
CA PHE A 37 -1.23 -9.17 -9.78
C PHE A 37 -2.14 -8.89 -8.59
N ALA A 38 -1.64 -9.01 -7.36
CA ALA A 38 -2.40 -8.66 -6.17
C ALA A 38 -2.80 -7.17 -6.17
N PHE A 39 -1.87 -6.29 -6.55
CA PHE A 39 -2.16 -4.86 -6.66
C PHE A 39 -3.17 -4.58 -7.77
N ASN A 40 -3.00 -5.17 -8.96
CA ASN A 40 -3.94 -5.02 -10.07
C ASN A 40 -5.34 -5.58 -9.74
N HIS A 41 -5.42 -6.63 -8.93
CA HIS A 41 -6.68 -7.13 -8.38
C HIS A 41 -7.31 -6.10 -7.43
N ALA A 42 -6.57 -5.64 -6.43
CA ALA A 42 -7.06 -4.69 -5.44
C ALA A 42 -7.50 -3.36 -6.09
N TRP A 43 -6.66 -2.81 -6.96
CA TRP A 43 -6.89 -1.53 -7.64
C TRP A 43 -8.17 -1.51 -8.49
N ARG A 44 -8.51 -2.63 -9.14
CA ARG A 44 -9.74 -2.74 -9.95
C ARG A 44 -11.01 -2.82 -9.10
N ASN A 45 -10.90 -3.38 -7.90
CA ASN A 45 -12.05 -3.57 -7.01
C ASN A 45 -12.20 -2.41 -6.00
N TRP A 46 -11.16 -1.60 -5.82
CA TRP A 46 -11.15 -0.50 -4.86
C TRP A 46 -11.83 0.76 -5.40
N ARG A 47 -12.94 1.17 -4.79
CA ARG A 47 -13.78 2.28 -5.27
C ARG A 47 -13.06 3.63 -5.27
N ALA A 48 -12.15 3.85 -4.32
CA ALA A 48 -11.42 5.11 -4.21
C ALA A 48 -10.28 5.25 -5.24
N ALA A 49 -10.00 4.23 -6.06
CA ALA A 49 -9.02 4.31 -7.16
C ALA A 49 -9.30 5.48 -8.14
N ARG A 50 -10.57 5.92 -8.24
CA ARG A 50 -10.98 7.09 -9.04
C ARG A 50 -10.33 8.42 -8.61
N HIS A 51 -9.87 8.52 -7.36
CA HIS A 51 -9.19 9.69 -6.81
C HIS A 51 -7.71 9.78 -7.24
N PHE A 52 -7.19 8.74 -7.92
CA PHE A 52 -5.80 8.67 -8.39
C PHE A 52 -5.72 8.54 -9.93
N PRO A 53 -6.18 9.54 -10.69
CA PRO A 53 -6.28 9.46 -12.14
C PRO A 53 -4.93 9.28 -12.85
N SER A 54 -3.81 9.66 -12.23
CA SER A 54 -2.47 9.53 -12.82
C SER A 54 -1.86 8.14 -12.67
N ILE A 55 -2.49 7.25 -11.89
CA ILE A 55 -2.13 5.84 -11.73
C ILE A 55 -3.01 4.95 -12.63
N LYS A 56 -4.13 5.49 -13.14
CA LYS A 56 -5.00 4.81 -14.10
C LYS A 56 -4.26 4.57 -15.43
N GLY A 57 -4.47 3.40 -16.06
CA GLY A 57 -3.96 3.10 -17.41
C GLY A 57 -2.92 1.98 -17.42
N HIS A 58 -1.76 2.23 -18.05
CA HIS A 58 -0.72 1.25 -18.35
C HIS A 58 -0.10 0.67 -17.05
N ASP A 59 -0.58 -0.50 -16.66
CA ASP A 59 -0.08 -1.39 -15.60
C ASP A 59 0.15 -0.74 -14.21
N PRO A 60 -0.94 -0.56 -13.43
CA PRO A 60 -0.89 -0.06 -12.05
C PRO A 60 0.04 -0.90 -11.16
N GLY A 61 0.10 -2.22 -11.38
CA GLY A 61 0.95 -3.15 -10.66
C GLY A 61 2.43 -2.81 -10.81
N ASN A 62 2.90 -2.58 -12.04
CA ASN A 62 4.29 -2.19 -12.27
C ASN A 62 4.62 -0.81 -11.65
N LEU A 63 3.67 0.13 -11.64
CA LEU A 63 3.85 1.40 -10.93
C LEU A 63 3.99 1.18 -9.42
N PHE A 64 3.13 0.35 -8.84
CA PHE A 64 3.21 -0.02 -7.43
C PHE A 64 4.55 -0.67 -7.10
N TRP A 65 5.02 -1.63 -7.91
CA TRP A 65 6.34 -2.26 -7.75
C TRP A 65 7.48 -1.24 -7.76
N ILE A 66 7.48 -0.30 -8.71
CA ILE A 66 8.47 0.79 -8.74
C ILE A 66 8.36 1.67 -7.48
N GLY A 67 7.15 1.92 -7.01
CA GLY A 67 6.87 2.69 -5.79
C GLY A 67 7.39 2.00 -4.52
N LEU A 68 7.19 0.68 -4.40
CA LEU A 68 7.72 -0.16 -3.32
C LEU A 68 9.24 -0.02 -3.23
N GLY A 69 9.95 -0.19 -4.35
CA GLY A 69 11.42 -0.11 -4.37
C GLY A 69 11.98 1.25 -3.99
N LYS A 70 11.17 2.31 -4.02
CA LYS A 70 11.54 3.67 -3.59
C LYS A 70 11.07 3.99 -2.15
N SER A 71 10.21 3.15 -1.56
CA SER A 71 9.47 3.47 -0.35
C SER A 71 10.37 3.78 0.85
N GLU A 72 11.41 2.97 1.10
CA GLU A 72 12.31 3.15 2.26
C GLU A 72 13.12 4.46 2.22
N ARG A 73 13.28 5.05 1.02
CA ARG A 73 14.09 6.25 0.82
C ARG A 73 13.27 7.54 0.82
N ARG A 74 11.95 7.45 0.94
CA ARG A 74 11.06 8.62 0.89
C ARG A 74 11.00 9.30 2.26
N SER A 75 11.44 10.56 2.31
CA SER A 75 11.29 11.39 3.50
C SER A 75 9.82 11.78 3.75
N GLY A 76 9.46 11.92 5.03
CA GLY A 76 8.13 12.36 5.46
C GLY A 76 6.99 11.45 5.01
N ALA A 77 7.23 10.15 4.86
CA ALA A 77 6.16 9.15 4.79
C ALA A 77 5.87 8.65 6.21
N CYS A 78 4.61 8.33 6.54
CA CYS A 78 4.22 7.74 7.83
C CYS A 78 4.23 6.21 7.83
N ALA A 79 4.34 5.59 6.65
CA ALA A 79 4.59 4.17 6.49
C ALA A 79 5.43 3.91 5.24
N ALA A 80 6.11 2.77 5.23
CA ALA A 80 6.93 2.34 4.12
C ALA A 80 6.94 0.82 3.99
N TRP A 81 7.58 0.34 2.93
CA TRP A 81 7.80 -1.08 2.66
C TRP A 81 9.29 -1.38 2.67
N LYS A 82 9.69 -2.36 3.46
CA LYS A 82 11.03 -2.94 3.43
C LYS A 82 11.05 -4.10 2.45
N HIS A 83 11.92 -4.03 1.47
CA HIS A 83 12.01 -5.04 0.42
C HIS A 83 13.23 -5.93 0.63
N GLY A 84 13.01 -7.16 1.12
CA GLY A 84 14.04 -8.19 1.29
C GLY A 84 13.55 -9.55 0.80
N THR A 85 13.78 -10.61 1.59
CA THR A 85 13.17 -11.93 1.33
C THR A 85 11.64 -11.85 1.34
N TRP A 86 11.09 -11.00 2.20
CA TRP A 86 9.68 -10.65 2.27
C TRP A 86 9.49 -9.16 2.00
N CYS A 87 8.33 -8.79 1.46
CA CYS A 87 7.89 -7.41 1.36
C CYS A 87 7.14 -7.06 2.66
N THR A 88 7.78 -6.26 3.51
CA THR A 88 7.35 -6.02 4.90
C THR A 88 6.90 -4.57 5.04
N PRO A 89 5.60 -4.28 5.22
CA PRO A 89 5.16 -2.94 5.55
C PRO A 89 5.53 -2.58 7.00
N TYR A 90 5.77 -1.29 7.27
CA TYR A 90 6.04 -0.78 8.61
C TYR A 90 5.63 0.69 8.73
N VAL A 91 5.28 1.11 9.95
CA VAL A 91 5.11 2.52 10.32
C VAL A 91 6.49 3.13 10.53
N THR A 92 6.74 4.31 9.96
CA THR A 92 8.05 5.00 9.99
C THR A 92 8.15 6.03 11.12
N LEU A 93 7.02 6.39 11.73
CA LEU A 93 6.95 7.30 12.86
C LEU A 93 7.07 6.46 14.14
N ASP A 94 8.14 6.71 14.90
CA ASP A 94 8.37 6.03 16.18
C ASP A 94 7.17 6.24 17.12
N ASP A 95 6.82 5.21 17.87
CA ASP A 95 5.70 5.16 18.84
C ASP A 95 4.28 5.35 18.27
N TRP A 96 4.12 5.44 16.94
CA TRP A 96 2.80 5.56 16.33
C TRP A 96 2.17 4.20 16.04
N THR A 97 0.89 4.08 16.37
CA THR A 97 0.05 2.96 15.96
C THR A 97 -0.33 3.05 14.48
N VAL A 98 -0.75 1.92 13.91
CA VAL A 98 -1.29 1.88 12.53
C VAL A 98 -2.51 2.79 12.39
N ALA A 99 -3.35 2.88 13.43
CA ALA A 99 -4.54 3.73 13.44
C ALA A 99 -4.18 5.22 13.35
N GLU A 100 -3.24 5.69 14.16
CA GLU A 100 -2.77 7.09 14.12
C GLU A 100 -2.12 7.43 12.77
N ALA A 101 -1.33 6.51 12.22
CA ALA A 101 -0.72 6.70 10.91
C ALA A 101 -1.76 6.71 9.76
N LEU A 102 -2.85 5.93 9.89
CA LEU A 102 -4.00 5.96 8.98
C LEU A 102 -4.75 7.29 9.07
N ASP A 103 -5.02 7.78 10.28
CA ASP A 103 -5.70 9.06 10.48
C ASP A 103 -4.90 10.23 9.91
N LEU A 104 -3.57 10.20 10.04
CA LEU A 104 -2.68 11.18 9.41
C LEU A 104 -2.65 11.07 7.88
N HIS A 105 -2.77 9.85 7.33
CA HIS A 105 -2.68 9.62 5.89
C HIS A 105 -4.01 9.85 5.16
N ALA A 106 -5.13 9.60 5.83
CA ALA A 106 -6.46 9.78 5.29
C ALA A 106 -6.78 11.25 5.02
N ASP A 107 -7.67 11.48 4.06
CA ASP A 107 -8.19 12.81 3.76
C ASP A 107 -9.70 12.75 3.44
N SER A 108 -10.27 13.88 3.01
CA SER A 108 -11.69 13.97 2.69
C SER A 108 -12.12 13.15 1.46
N ASN A 109 -11.19 12.69 0.63
CA ASN A 109 -11.45 11.90 -0.56
C ASN A 109 -11.22 10.40 -0.32
N VAL A 110 -10.24 10.05 0.51
CA VAL A 110 -9.86 8.66 0.82
C VAL A 110 -9.71 8.52 2.32
N THR A 111 -10.69 7.87 2.94
CA THR A 111 -10.75 7.68 4.39
C THR A 111 -9.81 6.56 4.86
N ALA A 112 -9.58 6.48 6.17
CA ALA A 112 -8.85 5.36 6.76
C ALA A 112 -9.47 4.00 6.40
N GLN A 113 -10.81 3.91 6.34
CA GLN A 113 -11.52 2.69 5.96
C GLN A 113 -11.30 2.32 4.49
N ASP A 114 -11.21 3.31 3.59
CA ASP A 114 -10.88 3.05 2.19
C ASP A 114 -9.47 2.45 2.07
N TRP A 115 -8.49 2.93 2.84
CA TRP A 115 -7.14 2.36 2.85
C TRP A 115 -7.10 0.94 3.42
N ILE A 116 -7.85 0.68 4.49
CA ILE A 116 -8.01 -0.67 5.04
C ILE A 116 -8.63 -1.61 4.00
N GLU A 117 -9.67 -1.16 3.28
CA GLU A 117 -10.28 -1.94 2.21
C GLU A 117 -9.29 -2.28 1.09
N LEU A 118 -8.48 -1.30 0.66
CA LEU A 118 -7.45 -1.53 -0.37
C LEU A 118 -6.46 -2.61 0.09
N GLY A 119 -5.97 -2.52 1.33
CA GLY A 119 -5.11 -3.53 1.93
C GLY A 119 -5.79 -4.90 1.97
N ARG A 120 -7.08 -4.97 2.31
CA ARG A 120 -7.83 -6.23 2.38
C ARG A 120 -7.90 -6.92 1.02
N LEU A 121 -8.32 -6.18 -0.01
CA LEU A 121 -8.39 -6.68 -1.37
C LEU A 121 -7.04 -7.15 -1.92
N PHE A 122 -5.95 -6.53 -1.45
CA PHE A 122 -4.58 -6.91 -1.79
C PHE A 122 -4.17 -8.21 -1.10
N VAL A 123 -4.40 -8.32 0.22
CA VAL A 123 -4.06 -9.50 1.02
C VAL A 123 -4.86 -10.73 0.60
N GLU A 124 -6.15 -10.57 0.30
CA GLU A 124 -7.05 -11.66 -0.13
C GLU A 124 -6.62 -12.35 -1.42
N TYR A 125 -5.81 -11.70 -2.25
CA TYR A 125 -5.30 -12.30 -3.48
C TYR A 125 -4.21 -13.36 -3.22
N PHE A 126 -3.48 -13.22 -2.13
CA PHE A 126 -2.36 -14.11 -1.82
C PHE A 126 -2.83 -15.44 -1.25
N LYS A 127 -2.06 -16.49 -1.54
CA LYS A 127 -2.22 -17.77 -0.85
C LYS A 127 -1.72 -17.65 0.60
N PRO A 128 -2.17 -18.52 1.52
CA PRO A 128 -1.70 -18.50 2.91
C PRO A 128 -0.17 -18.56 3.04
N GLU A 129 0.52 -19.34 2.20
CA GLU A 129 1.99 -19.43 2.20
C GLU A 129 2.71 -18.16 1.70
N ASP A 130 1.98 -17.23 1.06
CA ASP A 130 2.49 -15.96 0.55
C ASP A 130 2.27 -14.79 1.52
N VAL A 131 1.73 -15.05 2.72
CA VAL A 131 1.41 -14.05 3.74
C VAL A 131 1.98 -14.48 5.09
N ARG A 132 2.58 -13.53 5.81
CA ARG A 132 2.97 -13.68 7.22
C ARG A 132 2.09 -12.80 8.08
N ARG A 133 1.39 -13.38 9.04
CA ARG A 133 0.61 -12.65 10.03
C ARG A 133 1.49 -12.22 11.20
N ALA A 134 1.17 -11.08 11.81
CA ALA A 134 1.73 -10.71 13.10
C ALA A 134 1.24 -11.74 14.13
N GLN A 135 2.17 -12.25 14.95
CA GLN A 135 1.88 -13.21 16.02
C GLN A 135 1.33 -12.50 17.25
#